data_AF-A0A8H9IR72-F1
#
_entry.id   AF-A0A8H9IR72-F1
#
_cell.length_a   1.000
_cell.length_b   1.000
_cell.length_c   1.000
_cell.angle_alpha   90.00
_cell.angle_beta   90.00
_cell.angle_gamma   90.00
#
_symmetry.space_group_name_H-M   'P 1'
#
loop_
_entity.id
_entity.type
_entity.pdbx_description
1 polymer ?
#
loop_
_entity_poly.entity_id
_entity_poly.type
_entity_poly.pdbx_seq_one_letter_code
_entity_poly.pdbx_strand_id
1 'polypeptide(L)'
;MRGGTSKCWLFDDEALAGADADTLLAAAFGAGDPRQLDGVGGATSTTSKAAIVRRSDRPGVDVDYDFAQVGIGARRVEWGSNCGNCATAIGLYALLTGLVPAQPGRTTVRLRNTNTGTLLAATVATPDGTVPESGDVLVPGAAVGGVGVELAFLDPAGGTTGSLLPTGRAVDRFPLPATLIDAGAPAALFPVSAFGNAPFEDLVPELIRLRREAALRMGLATPDGPVDHAVPKTGVVGPPVDYRTADGVPVAAGEYDVAVRMLSMLAPHPAVGLTSAVALAAAATVPGSVVSPYHQGNVLRLGTPAGVVTVGIDRGPGGALAAVRMRRAARRIAVAEISVPEPALAPA
;
A
#
# COMPACT_ATOMS: atom_id res chain seq x y z
N MET A 1 5.97 7.80 12.27
CA MET A 1 5.69 8.84 11.25
C MET A 1 4.31 8.64 10.62
N ARG A 2 3.72 9.67 10.01
CA ARG A 2 2.60 9.50 9.06
C ARG A 2 3.17 9.40 7.65
N GLY A 3 2.74 8.42 6.87
CA GLY A 3 2.98 8.34 5.44
C GLY A 3 1.67 8.10 4.70
N GLY A 4 1.27 9.02 3.84
CA GLY A 4 -0.07 9.04 3.26
C GLY A 4 -1.13 8.97 4.36
N THR A 5 -2.06 8.02 4.24
CA THR A 5 -3.17 7.79 5.17
C THR A 5 -2.88 6.73 6.25
N SER A 6 -1.60 6.44 6.54
CA SER A 6 -1.20 5.49 7.58
C SER A 6 -0.19 6.08 8.57
N LYS A 7 -0.22 5.59 9.80
CA LYS A 7 0.87 5.78 10.77
C LYS A 7 1.77 4.56 10.71
N CYS A 8 3.07 4.78 10.50
CA CYS A 8 4.09 3.74 10.47
C CYS A 8 5.19 4.08 11.47
N TRP A 9 5.50 3.15 12.38
CA TRP A 9 6.68 3.24 13.22
C TRP A 9 7.88 2.75 12.43
N LEU A 10 8.92 3.56 12.36
CA LEU A 10 10.11 3.28 11.55
C LEU A 10 11.27 3.09 12.52
N PHE A 11 11.94 1.96 12.39
CA PHE A 11 13.04 1.55 13.25
C PHE A 11 14.31 1.50 12.41
N ASP A 12 15.40 1.98 12.98
CA ASP A 12 16.72 1.66 12.46
C ASP A 12 17.00 0.18 12.75
N ASP A 13 17.55 -0.55 11.78
CA ASP A 13 17.94 -1.96 11.95
C ASP A 13 18.94 -2.14 13.10
N GLU A 14 19.86 -1.20 13.27
CA GLU A 14 20.83 -1.24 14.38
C GLU A 14 20.15 -1.16 15.75
N ALA A 15 19.01 -0.48 15.85
CA ALA A 15 18.25 -0.35 17.09
C ALA A 15 17.52 -1.65 17.50
N LEU A 16 17.40 -2.62 16.58
CA LEU A 16 16.75 -3.91 16.82
C LEU A 16 17.76 -5.08 16.86
N ALA A 17 19.07 -4.78 16.73
CA ALA A 17 20.10 -5.79 16.62
C ALA A 17 20.12 -6.75 17.82
N GLY A 18 20.05 -8.06 17.54
CA GLY A 18 20.15 -9.13 18.54
C GLY A 18 18.82 -9.59 19.16
N ALA A 19 17.69 -8.98 18.80
CA ALA A 19 16.36 -9.41 19.23
C ALA A 19 15.57 -10.09 18.09
N ASP A 20 14.65 -10.99 18.46
CA ASP A 20 13.66 -11.52 17.51
C ASP A 20 12.66 -10.42 17.15
N ALA A 21 12.67 -9.98 15.88
CA ALA A 21 11.86 -8.87 15.40
C ALA A 21 10.36 -9.13 15.58
N ASP A 22 9.90 -10.37 15.41
CA ASP A 22 8.49 -10.74 15.58
C ASP A 22 8.04 -10.50 17.02
N THR A 23 8.77 -11.07 17.99
CA THR A 23 8.48 -10.91 19.41
C THR A 23 8.54 -9.44 19.82
N LEU A 24 9.58 -8.72 19.37
CA LEU A 24 9.82 -7.33 19.73
C LEU A 24 8.73 -6.41 19.18
N LEU A 25 8.37 -6.54 17.91
CA LEU A 25 7.32 -5.73 17.30
C LEU A 25 5.93 -6.09 17.86
N ALA A 26 5.65 -7.36 18.11
CA ALA A 26 4.40 -7.77 18.74
C ALA A 26 4.24 -7.16 20.14
N ALA A 27 5.32 -7.13 20.93
CA ALA A 27 5.33 -6.50 22.25
C ALA A 27 5.20 -4.97 22.15
N ALA A 28 6.03 -4.31 21.33
CA ALA A 28 6.01 -2.86 21.16
C ALA A 28 4.65 -2.31 20.74
N PHE A 29 3.87 -3.07 19.96
CA PHE A 29 2.54 -2.68 19.48
C PHE A 29 1.39 -3.15 20.38
N GLY A 30 1.64 -3.94 21.43
CA GLY A 30 0.58 -4.53 22.23
C GLY A 30 -0.32 -5.47 21.41
N ALA A 31 0.26 -6.23 20.47
CA ALA A 31 -0.47 -6.94 19.41
C ALA A 31 -1.52 -7.94 19.92
N GLY A 32 -1.31 -8.53 21.11
CA GLY A 32 -2.24 -9.47 21.72
C GLY A 32 -3.55 -8.84 22.23
N ASP A 33 -3.60 -7.52 22.42
CA ASP A 33 -4.81 -6.80 22.85
C ASP A 33 -5.53 -6.22 21.62
N PRO A 34 -6.82 -6.52 21.40
CA PRO A 34 -7.63 -5.88 20.34
C PRO A 34 -7.64 -4.35 20.42
N ARG A 35 -7.36 -3.78 21.60
CA ARG A 35 -7.28 -2.32 21.83
C ARG A 35 -5.85 -1.78 21.74
N GLN A 36 -4.84 -2.66 21.73
CA GLN A 36 -3.41 -2.31 21.75
C GLN A 36 -3.04 -1.31 22.87
N LEU A 37 -3.65 -1.44 24.06
CA LEU A 37 -3.51 -0.44 25.14
C LEU A 37 -2.07 -0.30 25.66
N ASP A 38 -1.34 -1.42 25.70
CA ASP A 38 0.01 -1.49 26.28
C ASP A 38 1.09 -1.45 25.20
N GLY A 39 0.86 -0.67 24.15
CA GLY A 39 1.81 -0.52 23.05
C GLY A 39 1.51 0.68 22.16
N VAL A 40 2.35 0.86 21.14
CA VAL A 40 2.27 2.00 20.22
C VAL A 40 1.28 1.81 19.06
N GLY A 41 0.63 0.64 19.01
CA GLY A 41 -0.43 0.34 18.06
C GLY A 41 -1.64 1.24 18.24
N GLY A 42 -2.41 1.45 17.18
CA GLY A 42 -3.60 2.30 17.20
C GLY A 42 -4.93 1.55 17.04
N ALA A 43 -4.91 0.22 17.22
CA ALA A 43 -6.05 -0.70 17.08
C ALA A 43 -6.74 -0.65 15.71
N THR A 44 -6.03 -0.22 14.66
CA THR A 44 -6.51 -0.29 13.28
C THR A 44 -5.41 -0.74 12.32
N SER A 45 -5.79 -1.37 11.20
CA SER A 45 -4.84 -1.86 10.20
C SER A 45 -3.95 -0.74 9.61
N THR A 46 -4.40 0.51 9.60
CA THR A 46 -3.66 1.70 9.13
C THR A 46 -2.76 2.33 10.18
N THR A 47 -2.82 1.87 11.44
CA THR A 47 -2.05 2.42 12.57
C THR A 47 -1.25 1.37 13.35
N SER A 48 -1.41 0.08 13.03
CA SER A 48 -0.58 -1.03 13.53
C SER A 48 0.43 -1.48 12.46
N LYS A 49 1.38 -0.60 12.12
CA LYS A 49 2.37 -0.82 11.05
C LYS A 49 3.78 -0.45 11.50
N ALA A 50 4.74 -1.31 11.22
CA ALA A 50 6.15 -1.08 11.45
C ALA A 50 6.95 -1.18 10.14
N ALA A 51 8.12 -0.55 10.09
CA ALA A 51 9.15 -0.88 9.12
C ALA A 51 10.54 -0.80 9.75
N ILE A 52 11.37 -1.77 9.44
CA ILE A 52 12.79 -1.80 9.79
C ILE A 52 13.55 -1.27 8.59
N VAL A 53 14.39 -0.25 8.78
CA VAL A 53 14.99 0.54 7.70
C VAL A 53 16.50 0.54 7.88
N ARG A 54 17.22 0.30 6.79
CA ARG A 54 18.70 0.28 6.78
C ARG A 54 19.27 0.74 5.45
N ARG A 55 20.55 1.12 5.45
CA ARG A 55 21.28 1.38 4.20
C ARG A 55 21.33 0.09 3.39
N SER A 56 21.15 0.19 2.07
CA SER A 56 21.32 -0.97 1.19
C SER A 56 22.77 -1.12 0.73
N ASP A 57 23.24 -2.36 0.68
CA ASP A 57 24.50 -2.73 0.01
C ASP A 57 24.30 -3.05 -1.48
N ARG A 58 23.05 -3.02 -1.97
CA ARG A 58 22.73 -3.36 -3.36
C ARG A 58 23.02 -2.17 -4.28
N PRO A 59 23.80 -2.35 -5.36
CA PRO A 59 24.01 -1.29 -6.35
C PRO A 59 22.69 -0.72 -6.89
N GLY A 60 22.58 0.60 -6.89
CA GLY A 60 21.40 1.32 -7.39
C GLY A 60 20.21 1.36 -6.42
N VAL A 61 20.35 0.84 -5.20
CA VAL A 61 19.37 0.98 -4.11
C VAL A 61 20.05 1.74 -2.97
N ASP A 62 19.38 2.74 -2.41
CA ASP A 62 19.94 3.52 -1.30
C ASP A 62 19.55 2.93 0.06
N VAL A 63 18.30 2.43 0.17
CA VAL A 63 17.70 1.96 1.41
C VAL A 63 16.98 0.63 1.20
N ASP A 64 17.27 -0.32 2.08
CA ASP A 64 16.48 -1.54 2.26
C ASP A 64 15.50 -1.37 3.41
N TYR A 65 14.31 -1.95 3.28
CA TYR A 65 13.37 -2.01 4.39
C TYR A 65 12.50 -3.27 4.41
N ASP A 66 12.25 -3.75 5.61
CA ASP A 66 11.27 -4.78 5.91
C ASP A 66 10.00 -4.12 6.45
N PHE A 67 8.86 -4.37 5.82
CA PHE A 67 7.55 -3.91 6.26
C PHE A 67 6.87 -5.00 7.09
N ALA A 68 6.40 -4.61 8.27
CA ALA A 68 5.64 -5.46 9.17
C ALA A 68 4.23 -4.90 9.37
N GLN A 69 3.24 -5.71 9.00
CA GLN A 69 1.87 -5.51 9.46
C GLN A 69 1.70 -6.23 10.80
N VAL A 70 1.54 -5.47 11.89
CA VAL A 70 1.46 -6.05 13.24
C VAL A 70 0.01 -6.37 13.59
N GLY A 71 -0.23 -7.57 14.12
CA GLY A 71 -1.55 -8.07 14.49
C GLY A 71 -2.27 -7.21 15.54
N ILE A 72 -3.60 -7.32 15.56
CA ILE A 72 -4.48 -6.63 16.50
C ILE A 72 -5.36 -7.70 17.15
N GLY A 73 -5.25 -7.88 18.46
CA GLY A 73 -5.86 -9.02 19.17
C GLY A 73 -5.21 -10.38 18.86
N ALA A 74 -4.02 -10.38 18.23
CA ALA A 74 -3.27 -11.58 17.88
C ALA A 74 -1.76 -11.27 17.93
N ARG A 75 -1.00 -12.06 18.68
CA ARG A 75 0.47 -11.93 18.81
C ARG A 75 1.19 -12.47 17.57
N ARG A 76 1.00 -11.81 16.43
CA ARG A 76 1.61 -12.19 15.15
C ARG A 76 2.05 -10.96 14.37
N VAL A 77 3.13 -11.10 13.62
CA VAL A 77 3.62 -10.12 12.65
C VAL A 77 3.54 -10.73 11.24
N GLU A 78 3.04 -9.94 10.29
CA GLU A 78 2.94 -10.32 8.88
C GLU A 78 3.98 -9.56 8.06
N TRP A 79 4.88 -10.32 7.44
CA TRP A 79 5.94 -9.80 6.58
C TRP A 79 5.66 -9.96 5.08
N GLY A 80 4.63 -10.70 4.68
CA GLY A 80 4.39 -11.10 3.29
C GLY A 80 3.93 -10.00 2.33
N SER A 81 4.09 -8.72 2.67
CA SER A 81 3.59 -7.62 1.84
C SER A 81 4.43 -6.35 1.90
N ASN A 82 4.09 -5.39 1.06
CA ASN A 82 4.62 -4.03 1.08
C ASN A 82 3.50 -3.02 1.38
N CYS A 83 3.87 -1.86 1.91
CA CYS A 83 2.97 -0.74 2.18
C CYS A 83 3.51 0.56 1.57
N GLY A 84 2.94 1.01 0.45
CA GLY A 84 3.33 2.27 -0.20
C GLY A 84 3.16 3.51 0.69
N ASN A 85 2.19 3.51 1.59
CA ASN A 85 2.03 4.57 2.59
C ASN A 85 3.27 4.64 3.51
N CYS A 86 3.76 3.50 4.01
CA CYS A 86 4.99 3.47 4.81
C CYS A 86 6.22 3.79 3.97
N ALA A 87 6.33 3.29 2.73
CA ALA A 87 7.42 3.64 1.82
C ALA A 87 7.53 5.16 1.58
N THR A 88 6.40 5.86 1.52
CA THR A 88 6.36 7.33 1.47
C THR A 88 7.03 7.96 2.69
N ALA A 89 6.75 7.45 3.89
CA ALA A 89 7.37 7.92 5.12
C ALA A 89 8.86 7.54 5.21
N ILE A 90 9.24 6.34 4.74
CA ILE A 90 10.61 5.84 4.73
C ILE A 90 11.50 6.73 3.84
N GLY A 91 11.01 7.15 2.67
CA GLY A 91 11.74 8.07 1.82
C GLY A 91 12.10 9.39 2.51
N LEU A 92 11.14 9.99 3.24
CA LEU A 92 11.41 11.19 4.04
C LEU A 92 12.31 10.89 5.25
N TYR A 93 12.07 9.78 5.95
CA TYR A 93 12.86 9.34 7.09
C TYR A 93 14.34 9.18 6.74
N ALA A 94 14.64 8.55 5.61
CA ALA A 94 16.02 8.33 5.15
C ALA A 94 16.78 9.65 4.95
N LEU A 95 16.09 10.70 4.51
CA LEU A 95 16.67 12.04 4.37
C LEU A 95 16.81 12.73 5.74
N LEU A 96 15.77 12.69 6.57
CA LEU A 96 15.77 13.34 7.89
C LEU A 96 16.80 12.75 8.86
N THR A 97 17.15 11.48 8.72
CA THR A 97 18.12 10.77 9.56
C THR A 97 19.55 10.78 8.99
N GLY A 98 19.75 11.33 7.79
CA GLY A 98 21.05 11.30 7.13
C GLY A 98 21.44 9.93 6.56
N LEU A 99 20.51 8.95 6.54
CA LEU A 99 20.73 7.67 5.87
C LEU A 99 21.02 7.86 4.37
N VAL A 100 20.41 8.87 3.76
CA VAL A 100 20.72 9.31 2.39
C VAL A 100 21.00 10.81 2.38
N PRO A 101 22.16 11.26 1.85
CA PRO A 101 22.48 12.68 1.79
C PRO A 101 21.54 13.40 0.82
N ALA A 102 20.98 14.51 1.27
CA ALA A 102 20.14 15.36 0.44
C ALA A 102 20.95 16.07 -0.65
N GLN A 103 20.31 16.27 -1.81
CA GLN A 103 20.85 16.97 -2.97
C GLN A 103 20.06 18.27 -3.22
N PRO A 104 20.67 19.35 -3.73
CA PRO A 104 19.95 20.57 -4.08
C PRO A 104 18.81 20.35 -5.08
N GLY A 105 17.69 21.04 -4.85
CA GLY A 105 16.50 20.98 -5.70
C GLY A 105 15.56 19.85 -5.30
N ARG A 106 15.86 18.62 -5.74
CA ARG A 106 15.06 17.42 -5.41
C ARG A 106 15.97 16.24 -5.13
N THR A 107 15.70 15.53 -4.03
CA THR A 107 16.42 14.29 -3.69
C THR A 107 15.51 13.11 -3.95
N THR A 108 16.02 12.12 -4.68
CA THR A 108 15.34 10.83 -4.89
C THR A 108 16.03 9.77 -4.05
N VAL A 109 15.26 9.11 -3.19
CA VAL A 109 15.70 7.94 -2.41
C VAL A 109 15.18 6.68 -3.09
N ARG A 110 16.08 5.79 -3.52
CA ARG A 110 15.75 4.49 -4.10
C ARG A 110 15.62 3.46 -2.99
N LEU A 111 14.44 2.88 -2.89
CA LEU A 111 14.06 1.95 -1.84
C LEU A 111 13.90 0.54 -2.42
N ARG A 112 14.28 -0.47 -1.66
CA ARG A 112 13.87 -1.85 -1.90
C ARG A 112 13.12 -2.37 -0.67
N ASN A 113 11.89 -2.84 -0.87
CA ASN A 113 11.23 -3.66 0.13
C ASN A 113 11.83 -5.07 0.06
N THR A 114 12.48 -5.52 1.12
CA THR A 114 13.15 -6.83 1.14
C THR A 114 12.18 -7.99 1.27
N ASN A 115 10.97 -7.76 1.76
CA ASN A 115 9.94 -8.81 1.85
C ASN A 115 9.42 -9.28 0.48
N THR A 116 9.32 -8.34 -0.46
CA THR A 116 8.67 -8.55 -1.77
C THR A 116 9.61 -8.33 -2.95
N GLY A 117 10.79 -7.78 -2.71
CA GLY A 117 11.71 -7.34 -3.77
C GLY A 117 11.27 -6.07 -4.50
N THR A 118 10.11 -5.47 -4.16
CA THR A 118 9.62 -4.26 -4.84
C THR A 118 10.64 -3.13 -4.76
N LEU A 119 10.94 -2.54 -5.90
CA LEU A 119 11.76 -1.34 -6.02
C LEU A 119 10.87 -0.10 -6.09
N LEU A 120 11.23 0.93 -5.32
CA LEU A 120 10.51 2.20 -5.28
C LEU A 120 11.49 3.36 -5.36
N ALA A 121 10.99 4.52 -5.75
CA ALA A 121 11.71 5.79 -5.65
C ALA A 121 10.83 6.80 -4.93
N ALA A 122 11.34 7.40 -3.84
CA ALA A 122 10.69 8.47 -3.12
C ALA A 122 11.42 9.79 -3.37
N THR A 123 10.75 10.73 -4.04
CA THR A 123 11.33 12.03 -4.38
C THR A 123 10.77 13.11 -3.47
N VAL A 124 11.65 13.84 -2.81
CA VAL A 124 11.34 14.96 -1.90
C VAL A 124 11.97 16.23 -2.46
N ALA A 125 11.25 17.35 -2.38
CA ALA A 125 11.83 18.66 -2.68
C ALA A 125 12.81 19.03 -1.57
N THR A 126 14.06 19.34 -1.94
CA THR A 126 15.15 19.66 -1.03
C THR A 126 15.87 20.91 -1.53
N PRO A 127 15.22 22.10 -1.46
CA PRO A 127 15.84 23.36 -1.87
C PRO A 127 17.18 23.54 -1.15
N ASP A 128 18.22 23.91 -1.89
CA ASP A 128 19.57 24.11 -1.36
C ASP A 128 20.17 22.90 -0.63
N GLY A 129 19.62 21.69 -0.84
CA GLY A 129 20.04 20.47 -0.15
C GLY A 129 19.46 20.33 1.25
N THR A 130 18.51 21.17 1.64
CA THR A 130 17.86 21.12 2.96
C THR A 130 16.63 20.21 2.92
N VAL A 131 16.54 19.27 3.86
CA VAL A 131 15.39 18.37 4.00
C VAL A 131 14.27 19.10 4.75
N PRO A 132 13.06 19.23 4.18
CA PRO A 132 11.94 19.84 4.90
C PRO A 132 11.52 18.98 6.10
N GLU A 133 11.39 19.59 7.27
CA GLU A 133 10.84 18.93 8.46
C GLU A 133 9.31 18.93 8.49
N SER A 134 8.71 19.92 7.83
CA SER A 134 7.27 20.14 7.77
C SER A 134 6.83 20.55 6.35
N GLY A 135 5.53 20.48 6.10
CA GLY A 135 4.94 20.87 4.83
C GLY A 135 3.42 20.98 4.95
N ASP A 136 2.80 21.50 3.91
CA ASP A 136 1.37 21.83 3.82
C ASP A 136 0.56 20.84 2.95
N VAL A 137 1.22 19.85 2.35
CA VAL A 137 0.56 18.88 1.47
C VAL A 137 -0.40 18.03 2.30
N LEU A 138 -1.69 18.18 2.02
CA LEU A 138 -2.74 17.43 2.66
C LEU A 138 -2.89 16.02 2.06
N VAL A 139 -3.38 15.11 2.88
CA VAL A 139 -3.83 13.78 2.49
C VAL A 139 -5.26 13.62 2.98
N PRO A 140 -6.13 12.90 2.25
CA PRO A 140 -7.51 12.67 2.68
C PRO A 140 -7.58 12.14 4.12
N GLY A 141 -8.48 12.71 4.92
CA GLY A 141 -8.69 12.34 6.33
C GLY A 141 -7.67 12.91 7.33
N ALA A 142 -6.74 13.78 6.92
CA ALA A 142 -5.80 14.40 7.87
C ALA A 142 -5.96 15.92 7.98
N ALA A 143 -6.05 16.40 9.23
CA ALA A 143 -6.18 17.82 9.55
C ALA A 143 -4.87 18.63 9.40
N VAL A 144 -3.71 17.97 9.41
CA VAL A 144 -2.39 18.62 9.36
C VAL A 144 -1.64 18.21 8.09
N GLY A 145 -1.02 19.17 7.42
CA GLY A 145 -0.17 18.95 6.25
C GLY A 145 1.08 18.12 6.54
N GLY A 146 1.76 17.69 5.48
CA GLY A 146 3.07 17.06 5.56
C GLY A 146 3.96 17.48 4.39
N VAL A 147 5.19 16.97 4.40
CA VAL A 147 6.15 17.15 3.31
C VAL A 147 5.65 16.36 2.10
N GLY A 148 5.60 17.01 0.94
CA GLY A 148 5.25 16.35 -0.32
C GLY A 148 6.29 15.31 -0.71
N VAL A 149 5.84 14.09 -0.98
CA VAL A 149 6.68 12.99 -1.46
C VAL A 149 6.04 12.42 -2.72
N GLU A 150 6.80 12.38 -3.80
CA GLU A 150 6.41 11.64 -5.00
C GLU A 150 6.97 10.21 -4.88
N LEU A 151 6.08 9.24 -4.74
CA LEU A 151 6.45 7.83 -4.67
C LEU A 151 6.21 7.19 -6.03
N ALA A 152 7.24 6.57 -6.60
CA ALA A 152 7.16 5.75 -7.79
C ALA A 152 7.38 4.28 -7.42
N PHE A 153 6.50 3.39 -7.87
CA PHE A 153 6.74 1.96 -7.91
C PHE A 153 7.42 1.65 -9.24
N LEU A 154 8.66 1.16 -9.19
CA LEU A 154 9.51 0.93 -10.36
C LEU A 154 9.30 -0.50 -10.86
N ASP A 155 9.12 -0.65 -12.17
CA ASP A 155 8.88 -1.92 -12.86
C ASP A 155 7.93 -2.84 -12.06
N PRO A 156 6.70 -2.39 -11.77
CA PRO A 156 5.89 -3.02 -10.74
C PRO A 156 5.32 -4.39 -11.15
N ALA A 157 5.49 -4.82 -12.40
CA ALA A 157 4.80 -5.97 -12.98
C ALA A 157 5.37 -7.31 -12.53
N GLY A 158 4.48 -8.23 -12.12
CA GLY A 158 4.80 -9.65 -11.91
C GLY A 158 5.75 -9.96 -10.76
N GLY A 159 5.96 -9.04 -9.82
CA GLY A 159 6.93 -9.21 -8.75
C GLY A 159 6.65 -10.40 -7.81
N THR A 160 5.39 -10.82 -7.66
CA THR A 160 5.02 -11.93 -6.76
C THR A 160 4.76 -13.24 -7.50
N THR A 161 4.15 -13.16 -8.67
CA THR A 161 3.65 -14.31 -9.46
C THR A 161 4.51 -14.60 -10.69
N GLY A 162 5.49 -13.76 -10.98
CA GLY A 162 6.39 -13.86 -12.14
C GLY A 162 5.86 -13.25 -13.44
N SER A 163 4.61 -12.78 -13.48
CA SER A 163 4.05 -12.15 -14.68
C SER A 163 2.96 -11.12 -14.33
N LEU A 164 2.76 -10.13 -15.20
CA LEU A 164 1.72 -9.11 -14.99
C LEU A 164 0.31 -9.72 -14.89
N LEU A 165 0.03 -10.73 -15.73
CA LEU A 165 -1.23 -11.46 -15.79
C LEU A 165 -0.93 -12.92 -15.40
N PRO A 166 -1.10 -13.32 -14.13
CA PRO A 166 -0.73 -14.66 -13.66
C PRO A 166 -1.41 -15.80 -14.43
N THR A 167 -2.60 -15.55 -14.97
CA THR A 167 -3.38 -16.51 -15.77
C THR A 167 -3.17 -16.37 -17.28
N GLY A 168 -2.39 -15.37 -17.72
CA GLY A 168 -2.21 -14.99 -19.12
C GLY A 168 -3.42 -14.30 -19.76
N ARG A 169 -4.49 -14.01 -19.01
CA ARG A 169 -5.72 -13.40 -19.54
C ARG A 169 -5.95 -12.01 -18.99
N ALA A 170 -6.42 -11.09 -19.84
CA ALA A 170 -6.85 -9.76 -19.38
C ALA A 170 -8.08 -9.83 -18.46
N VAL A 171 -8.96 -10.82 -18.70
CA VAL A 171 -10.13 -11.14 -17.88
C VAL A 171 -10.26 -12.65 -17.76
N ASP A 172 -10.29 -13.13 -16.51
CA ASP A 172 -10.71 -14.46 -16.14
C ASP A 172 -12.21 -14.48 -15.83
N ARG A 173 -12.83 -15.65 -15.92
CA ARG A 173 -14.23 -15.86 -15.52
C ARG A 173 -14.28 -16.84 -14.36
N PHE A 174 -14.59 -16.35 -13.15
CA PHE A 174 -14.78 -17.20 -11.98
C PHE A 174 -15.62 -16.53 -10.86
N PRO A 175 -16.67 -17.22 -10.39
CA PRO A 175 -17.97 -17.23 -11.10
C PRO A 175 -18.38 -15.91 -11.78
N LEU A 176 -17.75 -14.79 -11.46
CA LEU A 176 -17.89 -13.48 -12.10
C LEU A 176 -16.64 -13.14 -12.94
N PRO A 177 -16.75 -12.25 -13.94
CA PRO A 177 -15.57 -11.76 -14.66
C PRO A 177 -14.65 -10.96 -13.73
N ALA A 178 -13.34 -11.15 -13.85
CA ALA A 178 -12.35 -10.40 -13.08
C ALA A 178 -11.03 -10.24 -13.86
N THR A 179 -10.33 -9.13 -13.66
CA THR A 179 -8.92 -9.03 -14.02
C THR A 179 -8.09 -9.49 -12.83
N LEU A 180 -7.31 -10.55 -13.04
CA LEU A 180 -6.29 -11.03 -12.10
C LEU A 180 -4.95 -10.47 -12.54
N ILE A 181 -4.37 -9.61 -11.73
CA ILE A 181 -3.18 -8.85 -12.08
C ILE A 181 -2.18 -8.85 -10.93
N ASP A 182 -0.90 -8.88 -11.26
CA ASP A 182 0.17 -8.71 -10.28
C ASP A 182 0.99 -7.48 -10.65
N ALA A 183 0.69 -6.36 -9.98
CA ALA A 183 1.50 -5.16 -10.07
C ALA A 183 1.51 -4.40 -8.74
N GLY A 184 2.69 -4.25 -8.12
CA GLY A 184 2.86 -3.71 -6.76
C GLY A 184 2.36 -4.67 -5.66
N ALA A 185 1.18 -5.27 -5.82
CA ALA A 185 0.75 -6.48 -5.15
C ALA A 185 -0.25 -7.25 -6.04
N PRO A 186 -0.37 -8.57 -5.90
CA PRO A 186 -1.41 -9.33 -6.56
C PRO A 186 -2.81 -8.79 -6.23
N ALA A 187 -3.66 -8.64 -7.24
CA ALA A 187 -5.02 -8.11 -7.10
C ALA A 187 -6.03 -8.84 -7.99
N ALA A 188 -7.25 -8.98 -7.48
CA ALA A 188 -8.44 -9.43 -8.18
C ALA A 188 -9.44 -8.27 -8.27
N LEU A 189 -9.68 -7.78 -9.48
CA LEU A 189 -10.52 -6.62 -9.76
C LEU A 189 -11.77 -7.06 -10.50
N PHE A 190 -12.94 -6.82 -9.91
CA PHE A 190 -14.23 -7.22 -10.47
C PHE A 190 -15.00 -6.01 -10.98
N PRO A 191 -15.73 -6.09 -12.11
CA PRO A 191 -16.59 -5.00 -12.53
C PRO A 191 -17.82 -4.96 -11.62
N VAL A 192 -18.19 -3.77 -11.13
CA VAL A 192 -19.33 -3.57 -10.23
C VAL A 192 -20.65 -4.05 -10.86
N SER A 193 -20.76 -4.00 -12.19
CA SER A 193 -21.92 -4.48 -12.94
C SER A 193 -22.19 -5.98 -12.76
N ALA A 194 -21.21 -6.76 -12.29
CA ALA A 194 -21.39 -8.18 -11.98
C ALA A 194 -22.15 -8.43 -10.66
N PHE A 195 -22.35 -7.40 -9.83
CA PHE A 195 -22.98 -7.49 -8.50
C PHE A 195 -24.32 -6.76 -8.40
N GLY A 196 -24.81 -6.17 -9.50
CA GLY A 196 -26.02 -5.33 -9.49
C GLY A 196 -25.80 -4.03 -8.71
N ASN A 197 -26.85 -3.56 -8.01
CA ASN A 197 -26.87 -2.27 -7.31
C ASN A 197 -26.70 -2.38 -5.78
N ALA A 198 -26.18 -3.51 -5.30
CA ALA A 198 -25.99 -3.69 -3.86
C ALA A 198 -24.93 -2.70 -3.32
N PRO A 199 -25.14 -2.14 -2.11
CA PRO A 199 -24.11 -1.41 -1.38
C PRO A 199 -22.81 -2.23 -1.26
N PHE A 200 -21.65 -1.55 -1.26
CA PHE A 200 -20.36 -2.24 -1.25
C PHE A 200 -20.15 -3.09 0.01
N GLU A 201 -20.67 -2.62 1.15
CA GLU A 201 -20.64 -3.30 2.43
C GLU A 201 -21.31 -4.68 2.37
N ASP A 202 -22.39 -4.80 1.59
CA ASP A 202 -23.12 -6.05 1.39
C ASP A 202 -22.35 -7.03 0.48
N LEU A 203 -21.39 -6.53 -0.31
CA LEU A 203 -20.54 -7.35 -1.17
C LEU A 203 -19.37 -8.01 -0.43
N VAL A 204 -19.06 -7.56 0.80
CA VAL A 204 -17.87 -8.00 1.54
C VAL A 204 -17.78 -9.53 1.68
N PRO A 205 -18.83 -10.26 2.12
CA PRO A 205 -18.75 -11.72 2.26
C PRO A 205 -18.45 -12.43 0.94
N GLU A 206 -19.08 -11.99 -0.15
CA GLU A 206 -18.89 -12.58 -1.47
C GLU A 206 -17.51 -12.25 -2.04
N LEU A 207 -17.02 -11.02 -1.87
CA LEU A 207 -15.67 -10.64 -2.27
C LEU A 207 -14.60 -11.42 -1.51
N ILE A 208 -14.79 -11.75 -0.23
CA ILE A 208 -13.89 -12.63 0.54
C ILE A 208 -13.89 -14.05 -0.05
N ARG A 209 -15.07 -14.59 -0.41
CA ARG A 209 -15.19 -15.90 -1.06
C ARG A 209 -14.49 -15.92 -2.41
N LEU A 210 -14.74 -14.91 -3.25
CA LEU A 210 -14.12 -14.75 -4.56
C LEU A 210 -12.59 -14.58 -4.46
N ARG A 211 -12.13 -13.80 -3.48
CA ARG A 211 -10.70 -13.61 -3.22
C ARG A 211 -9.95 -14.92 -3.02
N ARG A 212 -10.53 -15.89 -2.30
CA ARG A 212 -9.91 -17.21 -2.10
C ARG A 212 -9.65 -17.92 -3.43
N GLU A 213 -10.64 -17.93 -4.30
CA GLU A 213 -10.53 -18.57 -5.61
C GLU A 213 -9.59 -17.80 -6.56
N ALA A 214 -9.56 -16.47 -6.49
CA ALA A 214 -8.53 -15.68 -7.18
C ALA A 214 -7.12 -16.07 -6.71
N ALA A 215 -6.91 -16.24 -5.40
CA ALA A 215 -5.61 -16.62 -4.86
C ALA A 215 -5.14 -17.98 -5.42
N LEU A 216 -6.03 -18.96 -5.51
CA LEU A 216 -5.73 -20.27 -6.10
C LEU A 216 -5.35 -20.13 -7.58
N ARG A 217 -6.12 -19.36 -8.36
CA ARG A 217 -5.85 -19.15 -9.79
C ARG A 217 -4.56 -18.39 -10.08
N MET A 218 -4.17 -17.50 -9.18
CA MET A 218 -2.92 -16.75 -9.27
C MET A 218 -1.72 -17.55 -8.75
N GLY A 219 -1.92 -18.78 -8.25
CA GLY A 219 -0.86 -19.60 -7.66
C GLY A 219 -0.35 -19.08 -6.32
N LEU A 220 -1.11 -18.21 -5.65
CA LEU A 220 -0.75 -17.59 -4.36
C LEU A 220 -1.10 -18.48 -3.16
N ALA A 221 -1.92 -19.51 -3.38
CA ALA A 221 -2.33 -20.45 -2.35
C ALA A 221 -2.52 -21.85 -2.97
N THR A 222 -2.42 -22.88 -2.12
CA THR A 222 -2.82 -24.25 -2.45
C THR A 222 -4.26 -24.51 -1.97
N PRO A 223 -4.99 -25.48 -2.57
CA PRO A 223 -6.36 -25.80 -2.16
C PRO A 223 -6.53 -26.05 -0.66
N ASP A 224 -5.56 -26.78 -0.08
CA ASP A 224 -5.52 -27.19 1.33
C ASP A 224 -4.72 -26.23 2.23
N GLY A 225 -4.12 -25.18 1.65
CA GLY A 225 -3.29 -24.23 2.38
C GLY A 225 -4.09 -23.05 2.97
N PRO A 226 -3.53 -22.39 4.01
CA PRO A 226 -4.06 -21.10 4.45
C PRO A 226 -3.86 -20.06 3.35
N VAL A 227 -4.88 -19.23 3.10
CA VAL A 227 -4.74 -18.06 2.21
C VAL A 227 -4.38 -16.88 3.07
N ASP A 228 -3.19 -16.29 2.85
CA ASP A 228 -2.79 -15.04 3.49
C ASP A 228 -3.89 -13.99 3.31
N HIS A 229 -4.23 -13.23 4.34
CA HIS A 229 -5.26 -12.19 4.28
C HIS A 229 -4.78 -10.92 3.56
N ALA A 230 -3.47 -10.77 3.34
CA ALA A 230 -2.88 -9.62 2.68
C ALA A 230 -2.98 -9.68 1.15
N VAL A 231 -2.88 -10.85 0.52
CA VAL A 231 -2.90 -11.01 -0.96
C VAL A 231 -3.75 -12.20 -1.45
N PRO A 232 -4.46 -12.08 -2.59
CA PRO A 232 -4.55 -10.90 -3.43
C PRO A 232 -5.40 -9.79 -2.78
N LYS A 233 -5.13 -8.54 -3.15
CA LYS A 233 -6.04 -7.42 -2.91
C LYS A 233 -7.31 -7.66 -3.71
N THR A 234 -8.47 -7.27 -3.19
CA THR A 234 -9.75 -7.59 -3.86
C THR A 234 -10.70 -6.43 -3.76
N GLY A 235 -11.44 -6.16 -4.83
CA GLY A 235 -12.42 -5.09 -4.85
C GLY A 235 -13.16 -4.98 -6.16
N VAL A 236 -14.02 -3.96 -6.24
CA VAL A 236 -14.83 -3.67 -7.42
C VAL A 236 -14.41 -2.37 -8.07
N VAL A 237 -14.56 -2.34 -9.40
CA VAL A 237 -14.33 -1.16 -10.25
C VAL A 237 -15.57 -0.85 -11.08
N GLY A 238 -15.81 0.41 -11.38
CA GLY A 238 -16.99 0.81 -12.15
C GLY A 238 -16.87 2.17 -12.82
N PRO A 239 -17.89 2.57 -13.59
CA PRO A 239 -17.91 3.87 -14.23
C PRO A 239 -17.98 4.99 -13.18
N PRO A 240 -17.54 6.21 -13.52
CA PRO A 240 -17.69 7.36 -12.66
C PRO A 240 -19.17 7.72 -12.50
N VAL A 241 -19.56 7.97 -11.25
CA VAL A 241 -20.88 8.44 -10.81
C VAL A 241 -20.73 9.50 -9.73
N ASP A 242 -21.70 10.39 -9.58
CA ASP A 242 -21.71 11.32 -8.45
C ASP A 242 -21.84 10.53 -7.14
N TYR A 243 -21.02 10.86 -6.14
CA TYR A 243 -21.08 10.24 -4.83
C TYR A 243 -20.68 11.20 -3.71
N ARG A 244 -20.84 10.76 -2.46
CA ARG A 244 -20.29 11.45 -1.29
C ARG A 244 -19.23 10.58 -0.63
N THR A 245 -18.14 11.19 -0.19
CA THR A 245 -17.12 10.51 0.63
C THR A 245 -17.71 10.06 1.97
N ALA A 246 -16.96 9.25 2.72
CA ALA A 246 -17.33 8.86 4.08
C ALA A 246 -17.55 10.06 5.02
N ASP A 247 -16.86 11.18 4.75
CA ASP A 247 -17.00 12.44 5.50
C ASP A 247 -18.08 13.39 4.91
N GLY A 248 -18.88 12.90 3.96
CA GLY A 248 -19.97 13.65 3.35
C GLY A 248 -19.57 14.65 2.27
N VAL A 249 -18.30 14.68 1.85
CA VAL A 249 -17.81 15.58 0.79
C VAL A 249 -18.35 15.11 -0.57
N PRO A 250 -19.04 15.96 -1.35
CA PRO A 250 -19.50 15.60 -2.68
C PRO A 250 -18.33 15.44 -3.64
N VAL A 251 -18.40 14.42 -4.52
CA VAL A 251 -17.46 14.17 -5.60
C VAL A 251 -18.26 13.91 -6.87
N ALA A 252 -18.08 14.75 -7.88
CA ALA A 252 -18.77 14.64 -9.16
C ALA A 252 -18.12 13.59 -10.06
N ALA A 253 -18.92 12.95 -10.92
CA ALA A 253 -18.46 11.94 -11.87
C ALA A 253 -17.30 12.44 -12.76
N GLY A 254 -17.29 13.72 -13.15
CA GLY A 254 -16.24 14.30 -13.99
C GLY A 254 -14.87 14.48 -13.29
N GLU A 255 -14.81 14.38 -11.96
CA GLU A 255 -13.58 14.59 -11.20
C GLU A 255 -12.63 13.38 -11.26
N TYR A 256 -13.12 12.22 -11.68
CA TYR A 256 -12.36 10.98 -11.70
C TYR A 256 -12.72 10.09 -12.90
N ASP A 257 -11.93 9.03 -13.11
CA ASP A 257 -12.03 8.19 -14.30
C ASP A 257 -12.69 6.84 -14.00
N VAL A 258 -12.37 6.24 -12.85
CA VAL A 258 -12.88 4.93 -12.43
C VAL A 258 -13.28 4.93 -10.95
N ALA A 259 -14.49 4.46 -10.65
CA ALA A 259 -14.93 4.25 -9.28
C ALA A 259 -14.28 2.98 -8.72
N VAL A 260 -13.73 3.05 -7.51
CA VAL A 260 -12.98 1.96 -6.90
C VAL A 260 -13.42 1.74 -5.45
N ARG A 261 -13.71 0.49 -5.09
CA ARG A 261 -13.92 0.06 -3.70
C ARG A 261 -13.13 -1.21 -3.45
N MET A 262 -12.20 -1.17 -2.49
CA MET A 262 -11.29 -2.28 -2.19
C MET A 262 -11.50 -2.80 -0.78
N LEU A 263 -11.21 -4.08 -0.59
CA LEU A 263 -11.03 -4.68 0.73
C LEU A 263 -9.57 -4.57 1.17
N SER A 264 -9.37 -4.56 2.49
CA SER A 264 -8.09 -4.73 3.16
C SER A 264 -8.32 -5.44 4.48
N MET A 265 -7.57 -6.52 4.74
CA MET A 265 -7.77 -7.36 5.93
C MET A 265 -9.24 -7.79 6.10
N LEU A 266 -9.87 -8.24 5.01
CA LEU A 266 -11.26 -8.70 4.94
C LEU A 266 -12.33 -7.63 5.27
N ALA A 267 -11.97 -6.35 5.38
CA ALA A 267 -12.90 -5.24 5.63
C ALA A 267 -12.82 -4.18 4.51
N PRO A 268 -13.84 -3.34 4.32
CA PRO A 268 -13.76 -2.19 3.43
C PRO A 268 -12.56 -1.30 3.75
N HIS A 269 -11.74 -1.01 2.74
CA HIS A 269 -10.64 -0.07 2.87
C HIS A 269 -11.21 1.36 2.84
N PRO A 270 -10.83 2.26 3.77
CA PRO A 270 -11.42 3.60 3.90
C PRO A 270 -11.09 4.55 2.73
N ALA A 271 -10.19 4.14 1.84
CA ALA A 271 -9.78 4.86 0.64
C ALA A 271 -9.37 3.83 -0.44
N VAL A 272 -8.09 3.79 -0.82
CA VAL A 272 -7.47 2.71 -1.58
C VAL A 272 -6.04 2.49 -1.08
N GLY A 273 -5.59 1.24 -0.97
CA GLY A 273 -4.19 0.93 -0.67
C GLY A 273 -3.30 1.30 -1.87
N LEU A 274 -2.10 1.83 -1.64
CA LEU A 274 -1.23 2.27 -2.76
C LEU A 274 -0.84 1.11 -3.68
N THR A 275 -0.57 -0.07 -3.14
CA THR A 275 -0.30 -1.26 -3.97
C THR A 275 -1.51 -1.67 -4.80
N SER A 276 -2.73 -1.55 -4.27
CA SER A 276 -3.96 -1.71 -5.05
C SER A 276 -4.11 -0.65 -6.14
N ALA A 277 -3.71 0.59 -5.87
CA ALA A 277 -3.73 1.67 -6.87
C ALA A 277 -2.70 1.42 -8.00
N VAL A 278 -1.55 0.82 -7.70
CA VAL A 278 -0.59 0.34 -8.71
C VAL A 278 -1.20 -0.78 -9.55
N ALA A 279 -1.87 -1.75 -8.93
CA ALA A 279 -2.57 -2.81 -9.65
C ALA A 279 -3.67 -2.26 -10.58
N LEU A 280 -4.44 -1.26 -10.12
CA LEU A 280 -5.44 -0.57 -10.94
C LEU A 280 -4.81 0.18 -12.12
N ALA A 281 -3.72 0.91 -11.88
CA ALA A 281 -2.97 1.62 -12.91
C ALA A 281 -2.41 0.65 -13.96
N ALA A 282 -1.87 -0.49 -13.51
CA ALA A 282 -1.36 -1.51 -14.40
C ALA A 282 -2.50 -2.16 -15.21
N ALA A 283 -3.63 -2.48 -14.57
CA ALA A 283 -4.80 -3.04 -15.25
C ALA A 283 -5.34 -2.07 -16.32
N ALA A 284 -5.35 -0.77 -16.03
CA ALA A 284 -5.69 0.27 -17.00
C ALA A 284 -4.82 0.24 -18.27
N THR A 285 -3.58 -0.26 -18.19
CA THR A 285 -2.69 -0.42 -19.37
C THR A 285 -2.88 -1.72 -20.14
N VAL A 286 -3.64 -2.68 -19.61
CA VAL A 286 -3.89 -3.99 -20.24
C VAL A 286 -5.15 -3.93 -21.11
N PRO A 287 -5.05 -4.00 -22.45
CA PRO A 287 -6.22 -3.98 -23.31
C PRO A 287 -7.21 -5.09 -22.99
N GLY A 288 -8.48 -4.73 -22.80
CA GLY A 288 -9.56 -5.67 -22.49
C GLY A 288 -9.70 -6.04 -21.02
N SER A 289 -8.84 -5.51 -20.12
CA SER A 289 -9.05 -5.65 -18.68
C SER A 289 -10.32 -4.92 -18.23
N VAL A 290 -10.81 -5.23 -17.03
CA VAL A 290 -12.00 -4.55 -16.46
C VAL A 290 -11.78 -3.06 -16.16
N VAL A 291 -10.53 -2.60 -16.13
CA VAL A 291 -10.17 -1.19 -15.85
C VAL A 291 -9.87 -0.41 -17.12
N SER A 292 -9.37 -1.08 -18.16
CA SER A 292 -8.97 -0.44 -19.43
C SER A 292 -10.02 0.46 -20.09
N PRO A 293 -11.35 0.22 -19.99
CA PRO A 293 -12.34 1.13 -20.58
C PRO A 293 -12.33 2.54 -19.98
N TYR A 294 -11.84 2.69 -18.76
CA TYR A 294 -11.84 3.96 -18.02
C TYR A 294 -10.53 4.74 -18.17
N HIS A 295 -9.52 4.16 -18.80
CA HIS A 295 -8.19 4.75 -18.85
C HIS A 295 -7.96 5.59 -20.11
N GLN A 296 -7.42 6.80 -19.93
CA GLN A 296 -6.99 7.66 -21.03
C GLN A 296 -5.59 8.24 -20.73
N GLY A 297 -4.63 8.03 -21.63
CA GLY A 297 -3.31 8.65 -21.55
C GLY A 297 -2.37 8.03 -20.50
N ASN A 298 -1.78 8.90 -19.66
CA ASN A 298 -0.74 8.56 -18.66
C ASN A 298 -1.16 8.87 -17.23
N VAL A 299 -2.42 9.24 -17.00
CA VAL A 299 -2.95 9.56 -15.67
C VAL A 299 -4.26 8.82 -15.50
N LEU A 300 -4.48 8.25 -14.32
CA LEU A 300 -5.73 7.61 -13.94
C LEU A 300 -6.19 8.18 -12.59
N ARG A 301 -7.43 8.66 -12.52
CA ARG A 301 -8.03 9.23 -11.31
C ARG A 301 -9.00 8.21 -10.73
N LEU A 302 -8.69 7.73 -9.53
CA LEU A 302 -9.46 6.72 -8.81
C LEU A 302 -10.45 7.39 -7.86
N GLY A 303 -11.76 7.19 -8.06
CA GLY A 303 -12.80 7.63 -7.12
C GLY A 303 -12.92 6.65 -5.95
N THR A 304 -12.47 7.04 -4.77
CA THR A 304 -12.41 6.20 -3.55
C THR A 304 -13.37 6.70 -2.47
N PRO A 305 -13.64 5.92 -1.39
CA PRO A 305 -14.46 6.41 -0.27
C PRO A 305 -13.94 7.68 0.41
N ALA A 306 -12.65 8.00 0.26
CA ALA A 306 -12.02 9.21 0.81
C ALA A 306 -11.81 10.33 -0.23
N GLY A 307 -12.42 10.22 -1.42
CA GLY A 307 -12.25 11.17 -2.52
C GLY A 307 -11.36 10.63 -3.64
N VAL A 308 -10.76 11.53 -4.43
CA VAL A 308 -10.04 11.17 -5.65
C VAL A 308 -8.56 10.94 -5.38
N VAL A 309 -8.03 9.81 -5.86
CA VAL A 309 -6.60 9.49 -5.86
C VAL A 309 -6.09 9.46 -7.29
N THR A 310 -5.17 10.38 -7.61
CA THR A 310 -4.52 10.42 -8.93
C THR A 310 -3.26 9.54 -8.96
N VAL A 311 -3.13 8.73 -10.00
CA VAL A 311 -1.95 7.91 -10.29
C VAL A 311 -1.39 8.26 -11.66
N GLY A 312 -0.07 8.46 -11.74
CA GLY A 312 0.67 8.61 -12.98
C GLY A 312 1.19 7.27 -13.47
N ILE A 313 1.18 7.06 -14.78
CA ILE A 313 1.62 5.85 -15.48
C ILE A 313 2.77 6.25 -16.40
N ASP A 314 3.97 5.74 -16.07
CA ASP A 314 5.14 5.90 -16.91
C ASP A 314 5.29 4.67 -17.79
N ARG A 315 5.44 4.90 -19.10
CA ARG A 315 5.70 3.83 -20.08
C ARG A 315 7.16 3.83 -20.49
N GLY A 316 7.74 2.64 -20.51
CA GLY A 316 9.08 2.38 -21.03
C GLY A 316 9.08 2.09 -22.53
N PRO A 317 10.23 1.65 -23.07
CA PRO A 317 10.34 1.20 -24.45
C PRO A 317 9.29 0.14 -24.80
N GLY A 318 8.69 0.25 -25.99
CA GLY A 318 7.64 -0.68 -26.44
C GLY A 318 6.29 -0.53 -25.72
N GLY A 319 6.11 0.52 -24.89
CA GLY A 319 4.85 0.80 -24.20
C GLY A 319 4.62 0.02 -22.91
N ALA A 320 5.61 -0.78 -22.47
CA ALA A 320 5.57 -1.51 -21.21
C ALA A 320 5.46 -0.56 -20.01
N LEU A 321 4.80 -0.99 -18.94
CA LEU A 321 4.67 -0.21 -17.71
C LEU A 321 6.03 -0.11 -17.00
N ALA A 322 6.65 1.07 -17.01
CA ALA A 322 7.96 1.29 -16.39
C ALA A 322 7.85 1.75 -14.94
N ALA A 323 6.85 2.57 -14.61
CA ALA A 323 6.59 2.96 -13.24
C ALA A 323 5.14 3.41 -13.04
N VAL A 324 4.68 3.34 -11.79
CA VAL A 324 3.44 4.00 -11.35
C VAL A 324 3.78 5.01 -10.27
N ARG A 325 3.42 6.28 -10.50
CA ARG A 325 3.72 7.41 -9.63
C ARG A 325 2.50 7.89 -8.87
N MET A 326 2.70 8.27 -7.62
CA MET A 326 1.66 8.84 -6.78
C MET A 326 2.27 9.94 -5.93
N ARG A 327 1.63 11.12 -5.91
CA ARG A 327 1.98 12.15 -4.94
C ARG A 327 1.29 11.87 -3.62
N ARG A 328 2.05 11.95 -2.54
CA ARG A 328 1.60 11.75 -1.16
C ARG A 328 2.23 12.80 -0.25
N ALA A 329 1.92 12.71 1.04
CA ALA A 329 2.59 13.48 2.07
C ALA A 329 3.13 12.56 3.17
N ALA A 330 4.29 12.89 3.70
CA ALA A 330 4.84 12.27 4.90
C ALA A 330 5.05 13.33 5.99
N ARG A 331 4.96 12.93 7.25
CA ARG A 331 5.18 13.81 8.40
C ARG A 331 5.84 13.04 9.54
N ARG A 332 6.91 13.59 10.10
CA ARG A 332 7.44 13.13 11.41
C ARG A 332 6.44 13.55 12.49
N ILE A 333 5.85 12.56 13.18
CA ILE A 333 4.90 12.82 14.28
C ILE A 333 5.66 12.98 15.58
N ALA A 334 6.56 12.03 15.85
CA ALA A 334 7.38 11.95 17.04
C ALA A 334 8.66 11.16 16.74
N VAL A 335 9.64 11.31 17.63
CA VAL A 335 10.77 10.40 17.86
C VAL A 335 10.56 9.86 19.28
N ALA A 336 10.71 8.56 19.49
CA ALA A 336 10.46 7.94 20.79
C ALA A 336 11.33 6.70 20.99
N GLU A 337 11.63 6.41 22.25
CA GLU A 337 12.11 5.13 22.72
C GLU A 337 10.91 4.33 23.24
N ILE A 338 10.83 3.04 22.89
CA ILE A 338 9.70 2.18 23.27
C ILE A 338 10.21 1.13 24.24
N SER A 339 9.77 1.21 25.50
CA SER A 339 9.99 0.15 26.47
C SER A 339 9.12 -1.05 26.15
N VAL A 340 9.72 -2.23 26.05
CA VAL A 340 9.01 -3.49 25.85
C VAL A 340 9.19 -4.40 27.06
N PRO A 341 8.15 -5.17 27.46
CA PRO A 341 8.30 -6.16 28.51
C PRO A 341 9.26 -7.28 28.09
N GLU A 342 10.08 -7.79 29.03
CA GLU A 342 10.95 -8.93 28.76
C GLU A 342 10.12 -10.16 28.31
N PRO A 343 10.64 -11.02 27.41
CA PRO A 343 9.90 -12.14 26.81
C PRO A 343 9.33 -13.21 27.77
N ALA A 344 9.46 -13.06 29.09
CA ALA A 344 9.11 -14.07 30.08
C ALA A 344 7.72 -13.91 30.74
N LEU A 345 6.89 -12.90 30.42
CA LEU A 345 5.70 -12.60 31.26
C LEU A 345 4.34 -12.38 30.56
N ALA A 346 4.22 -12.53 29.25
CA ALA A 346 2.90 -12.48 28.61
C ALA A 346 2.38 -13.92 28.39
N PRO A 347 1.35 -14.39 29.12
CA PRO A 347 0.76 -15.70 28.89
C PRO A 347 0.29 -15.86 27.43
N ALA A 348 0.36 -17.09 26.95
CA ALA A 348 -0.02 -17.50 25.60
C ALA A 348 -1.49 -17.20 25.28
#